data_AF-A0A0Q6PTC2-F1
#
_entry.id   AF-A0A0Q6PTC2-F1
#
_cell.length_a   1.000
_cell.length_b   1.000
_cell.length_c   1.000
_cell.angle_alpha   90.00
_cell.angle_beta   90.00
_cell.angle_gamma   90.00
#
_symmetry.space_group_name_H-M   'P 1'
#
loop_
_entity.id
_entity.type
_entity.pdbx_description
1 polymer ?
#
loop_
_entity_poly.entity_id
_entity_poly.type
_entity_poly.pdbx_seq_one_letter_code
_entity_poly.pdbx_strand_id
1 'polypeptide(L)'
;MIAKGSNDETEARRHIALLQGMIRHWNVIADEYRDAARGRAQVSAQMQREADRTHRRIREALELCDRLIDNLPPGHDMRRDLFQIEWALQALSESIAISAEQMGPRIEASRTVAGLRYLLSALKQDAGLGA
;
A
#
# COMPACT_ATOMS: atom_id res chain seq x y z
N MET A 1 26.10 -17.11 -0.26
CA MET A 1 26.56 -16.37 -1.47
C MET A 1 26.01 -17.05 -2.70
N ILE A 2 25.19 -16.35 -3.47
CA ILE A 2 24.56 -16.82 -4.72
C ILE A 2 25.62 -16.84 -5.80
N ALA A 3 25.90 -18.02 -6.36
CA ALA A 3 26.90 -18.20 -7.40
C ALA A 3 26.29 -18.05 -8.80
N LYS A 4 27.08 -17.56 -9.75
CA LYS A 4 26.67 -17.44 -11.15
C LYS A 4 26.40 -18.84 -11.75
N GLY A 5 25.27 -19.01 -12.42
CA GLY A 5 24.77 -20.26 -12.98
C GLY A 5 24.09 -21.20 -11.97
N SER A 6 23.92 -20.79 -10.71
CA SER A 6 23.32 -21.64 -9.68
C SER A 6 21.79 -21.66 -9.75
N ASN A 7 21.20 -22.67 -9.11
CA ASN A 7 19.76 -22.70 -8.86
C ASN A 7 19.29 -21.50 -8.03
N ASP A 8 20.10 -21.06 -7.07
CA ASP A 8 19.80 -19.88 -6.24
C ASP A 8 19.77 -18.60 -7.08
N GLU A 9 20.65 -18.47 -8.08
CA GLU A 9 20.61 -17.33 -9.01
C GLU A 9 19.32 -17.35 -9.85
N THR A 10 18.92 -18.54 -10.31
CA THR A 10 17.67 -18.72 -11.05
C THR A 10 16.46 -18.33 -10.20
N GLU A 11 16.46 -18.73 -8.92
CA GLU A 11 15.40 -18.37 -7.99
C GLU A 11 15.37 -16.87 -7.69
N ALA A 12 16.52 -16.26 -7.47
CA ALA A 12 16.62 -14.82 -7.29
C ALA A 12 16.12 -14.04 -8.52
N ARG A 13 16.38 -14.53 -9.75
CA ARG A 13 15.81 -13.96 -10.98
C ARG A 13 14.29 -14.07 -11.03
N ARG A 14 13.72 -15.20 -10.58
CA ARG A 14 12.27 -15.36 -10.46
C ARG A 14 11.65 -14.37 -9.47
N HIS A 15 12.29 -14.18 -8.32
CA HIS A 15 11.87 -13.17 -7.35
C HIS A 15 11.92 -11.75 -7.92
N ILE A 16 13.00 -11.36 -8.60
CA ILE A 16 13.10 -10.06 -9.27
C ILE A 16 11.95 -9.84 -10.25
N ALA A 17 11.68 -10.81 -11.14
CA ALA A 17 10.58 -10.71 -12.10
C ALA A 17 9.20 -10.58 -11.42
N LEU A 18 8.98 -11.36 -10.36
CA LEU A 18 7.76 -11.29 -9.56
C LEU A 18 7.60 -9.90 -8.93
N LEU A 19 8.65 -9.37 -8.29
CA LEU A 19 8.63 -8.08 -7.61
C LEU A 19 8.39 -6.93 -8.60
N GLN A 20 8.99 -6.97 -9.79
CA GLN A 20 8.71 -6.00 -10.86
C GLN A 20 7.23 -6.01 -11.28
N GLY A 21 6.61 -7.20 -11.34
CA GLY A 21 5.17 -7.32 -11.58
C GLY A 21 4.33 -6.75 -10.43
N MET A 22 4.70 -7.09 -9.19
CA MET A 22 4.00 -6.64 -7.99
C MET A 22 4.09 -5.13 -7.77
N ILE A 23 5.21 -4.49 -8.08
CA ILE A 23 5.37 -3.03 -8.01
C ILE A 23 4.32 -2.34 -8.89
N ARG A 24 4.09 -2.81 -10.12
CA ARG A 24 3.05 -2.24 -10.99
C ARG A 24 1.66 -2.38 -10.38
N HIS A 25 1.35 -3.56 -9.84
CA HIS A 25 0.08 -3.82 -9.19
C HIS A 25 -0.13 -2.93 -7.94
N TRP A 26 0.89 -2.83 -7.08
CA TRP A 26 0.84 -1.99 -5.88
C TRP A 26 0.78 -0.51 -6.17
N ASN A 27 1.36 -0.03 -7.28
CA ASN A 27 1.18 1.35 -7.72
C ASN A 27 -0.31 1.65 -7.97
N VAL A 28 -1.02 0.81 -8.73
CA VAL A 28 -2.46 1.00 -9.00
C VAL A 28 -3.26 1.06 -7.71
N ILE A 29 -2.99 0.16 -6.76
CA ILE A 29 -3.64 0.16 -5.45
C ILE A 29 -3.28 1.42 -4.64
N ALA A 30 -2.01 1.87 -4.68
CA ALA A 30 -1.57 3.07 -3.99
C ALA A 30 -2.25 4.33 -4.53
N ASP A 31 -2.57 4.38 -5.83
CA ASP A 31 -3.37 5.46 -6.42
C ASP A 31 -4.77 5.55 -5.79
N GLU A 32 -5.45 4.41 -5.63
CA GLU A 32 -6.75 4.35 -4.96
C GLU A 32 -6.68 4.86 -3.53
N TYR A 33 -5.64 4.46 -2.80
CA TYR A 33 -5.41 4.92 -1.43
C TYR A 33 -5.12 6.43 -1.37
N ARG A 34 -4.31 6.95 -2.29
CA ARG A 34 -4.03 8.39 -2.39
C ARG A 34 -5.29 9.18 -2.68
N ASP A 35 -6.15 8.70 -3.56
CA ASP A 35 -7.40 9.39 -3.88
C ASP A 35 -8.40 9.37 -2.72
N ALA A 36 -8.52 8.26 -2.01
CA ALA A 36 -9.33 8.20 -0.79
C ALA A 36 -8.77 9.11 0.33
N ALA A 37 -7.46 9.12 0.55
CA ALA A 37 -6.80 10.01 1.51
C ALA A 37 -7.00 11.51 1.16
N ARG A 38 -7.00 11.85 -0.13
CA ARG A 38 -7.28 13.22 -0.61
C ARG A 38 -8.77 13.56 -0.65
N GLY A 39 -9.66 12.59 -0.43
CA GLY A 39 -11.11 12.81 -0.48
C GLY A 39 -11.72 12.83 -1.86
N ARG A 40 -10.99 12.32 -2.85
CA ARG A 40 -11.45 12.18 -4.24
C ARG A 40 -12.22 10.87 -4.44
N ALA A 41 -12.07 9.93 -3.52
CA ALA A 41 -12.80 8.65 -3.49
C ALA A 41 -13.42 8.41 -2.11
N GLN A 42 -14.41 7.50 -2.05
CA GLN A 42 -15.00 7.06 -0.79
C GLN A 42 -13.95 6.31 0.04
N VAL A 43 -13.84 6.69 1.32
CA VAL A 43 -12.93 6.05 2.27
C VAL A 43 -13.71 5.16 3.24
N SER A 44 -13.13 4.02 3.62
CA SER A 44 -13.72 3.11 4.59
C SER A 44 -12.66 2.51 5.52
N ALA A 45 -13.09 2.03 6.69
CA ALA A 45 -12.22 1.31 7.62
C ALA A 45 -11.72 -0.03 7.05
N GLN A 46 -12.41 -0.59 6.04
CA GLN A 46 -11.88 -1.75 5.32
C GLN A 46 -10.71 -1.35 4.42
N MET A 47 -10.85 -0.27 3.66
CA MET A 47 -9.80 0.26 2.78
C MET A 47 -8.54 0.64 3.57
N GLN A 48 -8.68 1.28 4.74
CA GLN A 48 -7.54 1.58 5.61
C GLN A 48 -6.81 0.30 6.05
N ARG A 49 -7.55 -0.75 6.46
CA ARG A 49 -6.96 -2.06 6.81
C ARG A 49 -6.30 -2.74 5.61
N GLU A 50 -6.82 -2.54 4.41
CA GLU A 50 -6.21 -3.01 3.17
C GLU A 50 -4.90 -2.28 2.89
N ALA A 51 -4.85 -0.96 3.10
CA ALA A 51 -3.61 -0.18 3.01
C ALA A 51 -2.54 -0.67 3.98
N ASP A 52 -2.90 -0.94 5.24
CA ASP A 52 -1.97 -1.50 6.24
C ASP A 52 -1.47 -2.89 5.87
N ARG A 53 -2.32 -3.72 5.24
CA ARG A 53 -1.91 -5.05 4.73
C ARG A 53 -0.96 -4.92 3.54
N THR A 54 -1.26 -4.04 2.59
CA THR A 54 -0.39 -3.79 1.44
C THR A 54 0.97 -3.26 1.90
N HIS A 55 0.97 -2.31 2.85
CA HIS A 55 2.20 -1.78 3.44
C HIS A 55 3.07 -2.87 4.06
N ARG A 56 2.48 -3.79 4.86
CA ARG A 56 3.22 -4.92 5.42
C ARG A 56 3.83 -5.84 4.36
N ARG A 57 3.08 -6.17 3.30
CA ARG A 57 3.58 -6.99 2.19
C ARG A 57 4.75 -6.34 1.45
N ILE A 58 4.72 -5.02 1.29
CA ILE A 58 5.83 -4.28 0.69
C ILE A 58 7.07 -4.33 1.58
N ARG A 59 6.92 -4.25 2.91
CA ARG A 59 8.03 -4.41 3.85
C ARG A 59 8.66 -5.80 3.78
N GLU A 60 7.85 -6.85 3.70
CA GLU A 60 8.35 -8.22 3.50
C GLU A 60 9.14 -8.35 2.17
N ALA A 61 8.69 -7.65 1.11
CA ALA A 61 9.39 -7.61 -0.16
C ALA A 61 10.72 -6.83 -0.09
N LEU A 62 10.79 -5.76 0.71
CA LEU A 62 12.04 -5.04 0.99
C LEU A 62 13.03 -5.94 1.71
N GLU A 63 12.60 -6.65 2.75
CA GLU A 63 13.44 -7.62 3.48
C GLU A 63 13.95 -8.76 2.57
N LEU A 64 13.17 -9.15 1.55
CA LEU A 64 13.64 -10.07 0.53
C LEU A 64 14.73 -9.44 -0.35
N CYS A 65 14.56 -8.18 -0.77
CA CYS A 65 15.57 -7.47 -1.56
C CYS A 65 16.91 -7.39 -0.80
N ASP A 66 16.88 -6.98 0.47
CA ASP A 66 18.05 -6.87 1.33
C ASP A 66 18.80 -8.20 1.41
N ARG A 67 18.07 -9.29 1.73
CA ARG A 67 18.65 -10.63 1.80
C ARG A 67 19.26 -11.09 0.48
N LEU A 68 18.64 -10.77 -0.66
CA LEU A 68 19.18 -11.11 -1.97
C LEU A 68 20.44 -10.30 -2.29
N ILE A 69 20.45 -9.00 -2.00
CA ILE A 69 21.60 -8.11 -2.22
C ILE A 69 22.79 -8.57 -1.37
N ASP A 70 22.58 -8.87 -0.09
CA ASP A 70 23.61 -9.33 0.84
C ASP A 70 24.24 -10.66 0.41
N ASN A 71 23.47 -11.51 -0.26
CA ASN A 71 23.95 -12.79 -0.74
C ASN A 71 24.58 -12.74 -2.14
N LEU A 72 24.48 -11.64 -2.87
CA LEU A 72 25.10 -11.50 -4.18
C LEU A 72 26.53 -10.93 -4.06
N PRO A 73 27.49 -11.42 -4.85
CA PRO A 73 28.84 -10.85 -4.86
C PRO A 73 28.82 -9.39 -5.37
N PRO A 74 29.76 -8.53 -4.92
CA PRO A 74 29.90 -7.18 -5.48
C PRO A 74 30.07 -7.21 -7.00
N GLY A 75 29.41 -6.29 -7.70
CA GLY A 75 29.45 -6.20 -9.17
C GLY A 75 28.55 -7.20 -9.90
N HIS A 76 27.79 -8.05 -9.19
CA HIS A 76 26.81 -8.93 -9.84
C HIS A 76 25.68 -8.10 -10.48
N ASP A 77 25.34 -8.40 -11.73
CA ASP A 77 24.38 -7.61 -12.54
C ASP A 77 23.03 -7.42 -11.83
N MET A 78 22.53 -8.48 -11.19
CA MET A 78 21.26 -8.48 -10.44
C MET A 78 21.22 -7.50 -9.26
N ARG A 79 22.37 -7.07 -8.71
CA ARG A 79 22.39 -6.07 -7.62
C ARG A 79 21.77 -4.76 -8.10
N ARG A 80 22.03 -4.35 -9.34
CA ARG A 80 21.43 -3.14 -9.91
C ARG A 80 19.91 -3.23 -9.95
N ASP A 81 19.38 -4.35 -10.44
CA ASP A 81 17.94 -4.57 -10.53
C ASP A 81 17.30 -4.57 -9.14
N LEU A 82 17.94 -5.23 -8.17
CA LEU A 82 17.47 -5.28 -6.79
C LEU A 82 17.47 -3.89 -6.13
N PHE A 83 18.50 -3.07 -6.30
CA PHE A 83 18.51 -1.70 -5.78
C PHE A 83 17.41 -0.83 -6.39
N GLN A 84 17.14 -0.99 -7.69
CA GLN A 84 16.04 -0.25 -8.35
C GLN A 84 14.67 -0.69 -7.81
N ILE A 85 14.49 -2.00 -7.59
CA ILE A 85 13.28 -2.56 -6.99
C ILE A 85 13.12 -2.06 -5.56
N GLU A 86 14.18 -2.14 -4.75
CA GLU A 86 14.19 -1.70 -3.36
C GLU A 86 13.77 -0.22 -3.25
N TRP A 87 14.36 0.66 -4.07
CA TRP A 87 14.00 2.08 -4.06
C TRP A 87 12.53 2.31 -4.44
N ALA A 88 12.03 1.60 -5.46
CA ALA A 88 10.63 1.68 -5.86
C ALA A 88 9.68 1.18 -4.75
N LEU A 89 10.07 0.11 -4.05
CA LEU A 89 9.32 -0.43 -2.93
C LEU A 89 9.34 0.50 -1.72
N GLN A 90 10.47 1.14 -1.40
CA GLN A 90 10.56 2.15 -0.33
C GLN A 90 9.62 3.32 -0.59
N ALA A 91 9.66 3.89 -1.80
CA ALA A 91 8.80 5.00 -2.18
C ALA A 91 7.31 4.63 -2.12
N LEU A 92 6.95 3.42 -2.57
CA LEU A 92 5.59 2.89 -2.44
C LEU A 92 5.18 2.69 -0.98
N SER A 93 6.07 2.13 -0.16
CA SER A 93 5.85 1.87 1.26
C SER A 93 5.49 3.17 1.99
N GLU A 94 6.30 4.21 1.79
CA GLU A 94 6.09 5.55 2.36
C GLU A 94 4.77 6.17 1.88
N SER A 95 4.51 6.12 0.57
CA SER A 95 3.28 6.68 0.00
C SER A 95 2.01 6.03 0.56
N ILE A 96 2.02 4.71 0.74
CA ILE A 96 0.89 3.97 1.31
C ILE A 96 0.74 4.25 2.80
N ALA A 97 1.84 4.31 3.56
CA ALA A 97 1.81 4.63 4.97
C ALA A 97 1.17 6.01 5.23
N ILE A 98 1.60 7.03 4.49
CA ILE A 98 1.03 8.38 4.56
C ILE A 98 -0.46 8.36 4.20
N SER A 99 -0.84 7.64 3.14
CA SER A 99 -2.23 7.56 2.72
C SER A 99 -3.10 6.89 3.79
N ALA A 100 -2.62 5.79 4.40
CA ALA A 100 -3.33 5.07 5.45
C ALA A 100 -3.54 5.93 6.71
N GLU A 101 -2.54 6.72 7.10
CA GLU A 101 -2.64 7.68 8.21
C GLU A 101 -3.70 8.75 7.93
N GLN A 102 -3.71 9.30 6.72
CA GLN A 102 -4.66 10.34 6.31
C GLN A 102 -6.10 9.86 6.16
N MET A 103 -6.33 8.56 5.94
CA MET A 103 -7.68 8.00 5.86
C MET A 103 -8.43 8.02 7.21
N GLY A 104 -7.72 7.85 8.33
CA GLY A 104 -8.33 7.74 9.67
C GLY A 104 -9.25 8.90 10.02
N PRO A 105 -8.75 10.15 10.04
CA PRO A 105 -9.55 11.34 10.33
C PRO A 105 -10.74 11.51 9.37
N ARG A 106 -10.61 11.06 8.12
CA ARG A 106 -11.68 11.17 7.12
C ARG A 106 -12.80 10.16 7.35
N ILE A 107 -12.46 8.96 7.80
CA ILE A 107 -13.44 7.94 8.19
C ILE A 107 -14.25 8.46 9.38
N GLU A 108 -13.59 9.06 10.36
CA GLU A 108 -14.25 9.67 11.52
C GLU A 108 -15.18 10.81 11.12
N ALA A 109 -14.70 11.75 10.29
CA ALA A 109 -15.52 12.84 9.78
C ALA A 109 -16.76 12.34 9.02
N SER A 110 -16.61 11.28 8.21
CA SER A 110 -17.72 10.68 7.46
C SER A 110 -18.78 10.07 8.39
N ARG A 111 -18.36 9.42 9.49
CA ARG A 111 -19.27 8.87 10.52
C ARG A 111 -20.01 9.98 11.26
N THR A 112 -19.32 11.06 11.63
CA THR A 112 -19.93 12.21 12.31
C THR A 112 -21.01 12.85 11.44
N VAL A 113 -20.73 13.09 10.16
CA VAL A 113 -21.71 13.66 9.21
C VAL A 113 -22.93 12.74 9.05
N ALA A 114 -22.72 11.42 8.93
CA ALA A 114 -23.82 10.46 8.84
C ALA A 114 -24.70 10.47 10.10
N GLY A 115 -24.08 10.52 11.29
CA GLY A 115 -24.79 10.64 12.56
C GLY A 115 -25.61 11.94 12.65
N LEU A 116 -25.04 13.08 12.24
CA LEU A 116 -25.76 14.35 12.21
C LEU A 116 -26.95 14.34 11.24
N ARG A 117 -26.80 13.74 10.06
CA ARG A 117 -27.90 13.59 9.09
C ARG A 117 -29.02 12.72 9.64
N TYR A 118 -28.69 11.64 10.35
CA TYR A 118 -29.66 10.80 11.02
C TYR A 118 -30.43 11.58 12.09
N LEU A 119 -29.73 12.27 12.98
CA LEU A 119 -30.35 13.10 14.03
C LEU A 119 -31.26 14.19 13.44
N LEU A 120 -30.82 14.86 12.39
CA LEU A 120 -31.64 15.86 11.70
C LEU A 120 -32.91 15.24 11.09
N SER A 121 -32.81 14.03 10.54
CA SER A 121 -33.96 13.33 9.95
C SER A 121 -34.97 12.92 11.03
N ALA A 122 -34.49 12.42 12.17
CA ALA A 122 -35.33 12.09 13.33
C ALA A 122 -36.03 13.33 13.90
N LEU A 123 -35.29 14.44 14.08
CA LEU A 123 -35.88 15.71 14.55
C LEU A 123 -36.96 16.25 13.59
N LYS A 124 -36.76 16.11 12.27
CA LYS A 124 -37.78 16.48 11.29
C LYS A 124 -39.04 15.62 11.42
N GLN A 125 -38.88 14.31 11.61
CA GLN A 125 -40.02 13.40 11.83
C GLN A 125 -40.78 13.75 13.11
N ASP A 126 -40.09 13.98 14.22
CA ASP A 126 -40.70 14.36 15.50
C ASP A 126 -41.44 15.70 15.44
N ALA A 127 -40.93 16.65 14.64
CA ALA A 127 -41.56 17.94 14.42
C ALA A 127 -42.76 17.90 13.44
N GLY A 128 -43.13 16.72 12.91
CA GLY A 128 -44.15 16.61 11.86
C GLY A 128 -43.72 17.21 10.51
N LEU A 129 -42.41 17.44 10.34
CA LEU A 129 -41.76 17.97 9.13
C LEU A 129 -41.07 16.86 8.32
N GLY A 130 -41.32 15.59 8.66
CA GLY A 130 -40.82 14.43 7.93
C GLY A 130 -41.36 14.46 6.50
N ALA A 131 -40.52 14.05 5.53
CA ALA A 131 -40.88 13.99 4.11
C ALA A 131 -42.26 13.36 3.88
#